data_AF-A0A158JVN9-F1
#
_entry.id   AF-A0A158JVN9-F1
#
_cell.length_a   1.000
_cell.length_b   1.000
_cell.length_c   1.000
_cell.angle_alpha   90.00
_cell.angle_beta   90.00
_cell.angle_gamma   90.00
#
_symmetry.space_group_name_H-M   'P 1'
#
loop_
_entity.id
_entity.type
_entity.pdbx_description
1 polymer ?
#
loop_
_entity_poly.entity_id
_entity_poly.type
_entity_poly.pdbx_seq_one_letter_code
_entity_poly.pdbx_strand_id
1 'polypeptide(L)'
;MPLDDKLATYLNKHHGVGTESFEKLSSLMQRGVEEGWAAYVEIEGAEYRRGRISEPGFDTAGMSVESGLLRDVKGQYHCHTTGEIDMVIPFESGANFCGAGAGWVVYPPLSEHFPTVQGRALMLFFLPDGKIEYKAPPPSLLGQ
;
A
#
# COMPACT_ATOMS: atom_id res chain seq x y z
N MET A 1 -15.80 -8.13 6.01
CA MET A 1 -15.17 -8.07 7.35
C MET A 1 -14.78 -6.62 7.60
N PRO A 2 -14.74 -6.14 8.85
CA PRO A 2 -14.15 -4.83 9.17
C PRO A 2 -12.71 -4.76 8.66
N LEU A 3 -12.24 -3.55 8.34
CA LEU A 3 -10.83 -3.31 8.03
C LEU A 3 -10.09 -3.22 9.37
N ASP A 4 -9.57 -4.35 9.83
CA ASP A 4 -8.83 -4.48 11.10
C ASP A 4 -7.85 -5.66 11.04
N ASP A 5 -7.19 -5.95 12.17
CA ASP A 5 -6.22 -7.04 12.31
C ASP A 5 -6.81 -8.43 12.00
N LYS A 6 -8.13 -8.63 12.14
CA LYS A 6 -8.75 -9.91 11.79
C LYS A 6 -8.78 -10.08 10.29
N LEU A 7 -9.04 -9.02 9.53
CA LEU A 7 -8.93 -9.05 8.08
C LEU A 7 -7.47 -9.25 7.65
N ALA A 8 -6.51 -8.56 8.26
CA ALA A 8 -5.09 -8.76 7.98
C ALA A 8 -4.67 -10.23 8.22
N THR A 9 -5.10 -10.82 9.34
CA THR A 9 -4.84 -12.23 9.67
C THR A 9 -5.46 -13.17 8.65
N TYR A 10 -6.71 -12.91 8.24
CA TYR A 10 -7.39 -13.71 7.23
C TYR A 10 -6.67 -13.63 5.87
N LEU A 11 -6.34 -12.43 5.40
CA LEU A 11 -5.63 -12.22 4.14
C LEU A 11 -4.27 -12.90 4.15
N ASN A 12 -3.47 -12.74 5.19
CA ASN A 12 -2.16 -13.41 5.26
C ASN A 12 -2.28 -14.94 5.34
N LYS A 13 -3.32 -15.46 6.00
CA LYS A 13 -3.54 -16.91 6.10
C LYS A 13 -3.98 -17.54 4.77
N HIS A 14 -4.87 -16.87 4.04
CA HIS A 14 -5.55 -17.46 2.87
C HIS A 14 -5.02 -16.95 1.53
N HIS A 15 -4.40 -15.77 1.54
CA HIS A 15 -3.92 -15.06 0.36
C HIS A 15 -2.53 -14.44 0.57
N GLY A 16 -1.79 -14.85 1.61
CA GLY A 16 -0.45 -14.34 1.92
C GLY A 16 0.67 -15.01 1.14
N VAL A 17 1.90 -14.71 1.53
CA VAL A 17 3.13 -15.20 0.89
C VAL A 17 3.09 -16.71 0.65
N GLY A 18 3.47 -17.14 -0.56
CA GLY A 18 3.46 -18.56 -0.95
C GLY A 18 2.11 -19.11 -1.40
N THR A 19 1.03 -18.33 -1.32
CA THR A 19 -0.26 -18.71 -1.94
C THR A 19 -0.29 -18.31 -3.42
N GLU A 20 -1.03 -19.06 -4.24
CA GLU A 20 -1.15 -18.78 -5.69
C GLU A 20 -1.61 -17.34 -5.95
N SER A 21 -2.57 -16.83 -5.18
CA SER A 21 -3.08 -15.47 -5.34
C SER A 21 -2.02 -14.41 -5.05
N PHE A 22 -1.19 -14.60 -4.00
CA PHE A 22 -0.14 -13.64 -3.66
C PHE A 22 0.95 -13.60 -4.73
N GLU A 23 1.43 -14.77 -5.16
CA GLU A 23 2.48 -14.86 -6.18
C GLU A 23 2.01 -14.31 -7.53
N LYS A 24 0.76 -14.60 -7.90
CA LYS A 24 0.16 -14.11 -9.15
C LYS A 24 -0.01 -12.59 -9.14
N LEU A 25 -0.57 -12.03 -8.07
CA LEU A 25 -0.69 -10.57 -7.93
C LEU A 25 0.69 -9.90 -7.90
N SER A 26 1.65 -10.46 -7.16
CA SER A 26 3.03 -9.95 -7.11
C SER A 26 3.67 -9.89 -8.49
N SER A 27 3.53 -10.96 -9.29
CA SER A 27 4.05 -11.02 -10.65
C SER A 27 3.34 -10.07 -11.61
N LEU A 28 2.02 -9.92 -11.50
CA LEU A 28 1.25 -8.97 -12.32
C LEU A 28 1.65 -7.54 -12.00
N MET A 29 1.78 -7.18 -10.73
CA MET A 29 2.17 -5.86 -10.29
C MET A 29 3.58 -5.49 -10.73
N GLN A 30 4.54 -6.41 -10.61
CA GLN A 30 5.91 -6.20 -11.12
C GLN A 30 5.92 -5.96 -12.63
N ARG A 31 5.22 -6.79 -13.42
CA ARG A 31 5.06 -6.55 -14.86
C ARG A 31 4.36 -5.24 -15.16
N GLY A 32 3.39 -4.84 -14.35
CA GLY A 32 2.71 -3.56 -14.54
C GLY A 32 3.60 -2.34 -14.38
N VAL A 33 4.60 -2.44 -13.51
CA VAL A 33 5.64 -1.41 -13.40
C VAL A 33 6.51 -1.37 -14.66
N GLU A 34 6.85 -2.52 -15.23
CA GLU A 34 7.63 -2.62 -16.47
C GLU A 34 6.85 -2.14 -17.71
N GLU A 35 5.56 -2.48 -17.78
CA GLU A 35 4.64 -2.11 -18.86
C GLU A 35 4.09 -0.68 -18.72
N GLY A 36 4.30 -0.03 -17.57
CA GLY A 36 3.96 1.37 -17.34
C GLY A 36 2.49 1.65 -16.99
N TRP A 37 1.73 0.64 -16.56
CA TRP A 37 0.36 0.84 -16.05
C TRP A 37 0.27 0.84 -14.52
N ALA A 38 1.30 0.38 -13.81
CA ALA A 38 1.45 0.52 -12.36
C ALA A 38 2.66 1.41 -12.02
N ALA A 39 2.57 2.16 -10.91
CA ALA A 39 3.60 3.08 -10.43
C ALA A 39 4.26 3.90 -11.57
N TYR A 40 3.42 4.55 -12.38
CA TYR A 40 3.84 5.17 -13.64
C TYR A 40 4.14 6.68 -13.52
N VAL A 41 3.67 7.35 -12.46
CA VAL A 41 3.94 8.77 -12.21
C VAL A 41 5.11 8.89 -11.24
N GLU A 42 6.18 9.57 -11.67
CA GLU A 42 7.25 10.00 -10.77
C GLU A 42 6.76 11.13 -9.87
N ILE A 43 6.88 10.92 -8.56
CA ILE A 43 6.59 11.94 -7.55
C ILE A 43 7.89 12.66 -7.17
N GLU A 44 8.93 11.87 -6.90
CA GLU A 44 10.27 12.37 -6.58
C GLU A 44 11.33 11.43 -7.18
N GLY A 45 11.59 11.62 -8.48
CA GLY A 45 12.48 10.77 -9.26
C GLY A 45 11.97 9.34 -9.45
N ALA A 46 12.80 8.51 -10.09
CA ALA A 46 12.41 7.18 -10.56
C ALA A 46 12.12 6.16 -9.43
N GLU A 47 12.61 6.42 -8.21
CA GLU A 47 12.49 5.52 -7.06
C GLU A 47 11.35 5.92 -6.10
N TYR A 48 10.60 6.98 -6.42
CA TYR A 48 9.33 7.29 -5.77
C TYR A 48 8.26 7.54 -6.82
N ARG A 49 7.53 6.46 -7.13
CA ARG A 49 6.47 6.45 -8.14
C ARG A 49 5.13 6.04 -7.56
N ARG A 50 4.04 6.58 -8.11
CA ARG A 50 2.66 6.23 -7.79
C ARG A 50 1.84 6.02 -9.06
N GLY A 51 0.71 5.34 -8.97
CA GLY A 51 -0.20 5.19 -10.10
C GLY A 51 -1.54 4.59 -9.69
N ARG A 52 -2.63 5.18 -10.17
CA ARG A 52 -3.97 4.65 -9.97
C ARG A 52 -4.27 3.60 -11.03
N ILE A 53 -4.69 2.43 -10.59
CA ILE A 53 -5.07 1.29 -11.45
C ILE A 53 -6.57 1.31 -11.71
N SER A 54 -7.37 1.65 -10.70
CA SER A 54 -8.84 1.69 -10.83
C SER A 54 -9.46 2.73 -9.92
N GLU A 55 -10.51 3.39 -10.42
CA GLU A 55 -11.42 4.21 -9.62
C GLU A 55 -12.33 3.32 -8.76
N PRO A 56 -12.86 3.82 -7.64
CA PRO A 56 -13.85 3.07 -6.86
C PRO A 56 -15.12 2.85 -7.69
N GLY A 57 -15.58 1.60 -7.76
CA GLY A 57 -16.73 1.23 -8.57
C GLY A 57 -17.31 -0.14 -8.19
N PHE A 58 -18.32 -0.58 -8.94
CA PHE A 58 -19.00 -1.85 -8.69
C PHE A 58 -18.01 -3.04 -8.73
N ASP A 59 -17.16 -3.08 -9.75
CA ASP A 59 -16.20 -4.19 -9.95
C ASP A 59 -15.10 -4.24 -8.88
N THR A 60 -14.83 -3.13 -8.21
CA THR A 60 -13.85 -3.03 -7.11
C THR A 60 -14.50 -3.01 -5.74
N ALA A 61 -15.81 -3.33 -5.66
CA ALA A 61 -16.59 -3.24 -4.42
C ALA A 61 -16.48 -1.88 -3.71
N GLY A 62 -16.37 -0.79 -4.49
CA GLY A 62 -16.23 0.57 -4.00
C GLY A 62 -14.82 0.98 -3.59
N MET A 63 -13.79 0.18 -3.88
CA MET A 63 -12.40 0.52 -3.55
C MET A 63 -11.68 1.13 -4.75
N SER A 64 -10.95 2.24 -4.56
CA SER A 64 -9.91 2.58 -5.53
C SER A 64 -8.77 1.57 -5.39
N VAL A 65 -8.09 1.30 -6.49
CA VAL A 65 -6.90 0.45 -6.51
C VAL A 65 -5.73 1.31 -6.96
N GLU A 66 -4.73 1.44 -6.11
CA GLU A 66 -3.55 2.27 -6.36
C GLU A 66 -2.26 1.48 -6.17
N SER A 67 -1.18 2.00 -6.73
CA SER A 67 0.14 1.37 -6.68
C SER A 67 1.20 2.39 -6.33
N GLY A 68 2.23 1.93 -5.62
CA GLY A 68 3.39 2.75 -5.28
C GLY A 68 4.66 1.93 -5.32
N LEU A 69 5.66 2.39 -6.07
CA LEU A 69 7.03 1.86 -6.00
C LEU A 69 7.90 2.89 -5.32
N LEU A 70 8.38 2.56 -4.13
CA LEU A 70 9.06 3.50 -3.24
C LEU A 70 10.39 2.87 -2.78
N ARG A 71 11.38 3.73 -2.54
CA ARG A 71 12.64 3.39 -1.90
C ARG A 71 12.99 4.38 -0.79
N ASP A 72 13.33 3.88 0.39
CA ASP A 72 13.95 4.63 1.50
C ASP A 72 13.32 6.02 1.76
N VAL A 73 11.98 6.05 1.84
CA VAL A 73 11.20 7.29 1.88
C VAL A 73 10.20 7.29 3.03
N LYS A 74 10.10 8.46 3.67
CA LYS A 74 9.01 8.80 4.59
C LYS A 74 8.03 9.69 3.84
N GLY A 75 6.87 9.16 3.49
CA GLY A 75 5.84 9.90 2.77
C GLY A 75 5.09 10.89 3.65
N GLN A 76 4.06 11.53 3.09
CA GLN A 76 3.28 12.57 3.79
C GLN A 76 2.35 11.97 4.84
N TYR A 77 2.24 12.64 5.99
CA TYR A 77 1.30 12.26 7.05
C TYR A 77 -0.14 12.36 6.58
N HIS A 78 -0.94 11.34 6.90
CA HIS A 78 -2.35 11.30 6.52
C HIS A 78 -3.17 10.37 7.43
N CYS A 79 -4.49 10.47 7.28
CA CYS A 79 -5.50 9.67 7.95
C CYS A 79 -6.28 8.82 6.93
N HIS A 80 -6.47 7.55 7.26
CA HIS A 80 -7.33 6.61 6.54
C HIS A 80 -8.75 6.70 7.06
N THR A 81 -9.53 7.69 6.61
CA THR A 81 -10.87 7.98 7.18
C THR A 81 -11.82 6.77 7.20
N THR A 82 -11.67 5.86 6.24
CA THR A 82 -12.49 4.66 6.05
C THR A 82 -11.67 3.36 6.10
N GLY A 83 -10.38 3.44 6.41
CA GLY A 83 -9.44 2.33 6.43
C GLY A 83 -8.74 2.11 5.08
N GLU A 84 -7.76 1.21 5.07
CA GLU A 84 -6.97 0.84 3.87
C GLU A 84 -6.50 -0.62 3.98
N ILE A 85 -6.37 -1.30 2.84
CA ILE A 85 -5.74 -2.63 2.74
C ILE A 85 -4.54 -2.53 1.79
N ASP A 86 -3.41 -3.05 2.23
CA ASP A 86 -2.16 -2.99 1.48
C ASP A 86 -1.61 -4.39 1.24
N MET A 87 -1.13 -4.61 0.03
CA MET A 87 -0.21 -5.71 -0.28
C MET A 87 1.19 -5.16 -0.42
N VAL A 88 2.14 -5.69 0.35
CA VAL A 88 3.55 -5.29 0.31
C VAL A 88 4.35 -6.34 -0.46
N ILE A 89 5.07 -5.90 -1.48
CA ILE A 89 5.92 -6.72 -2.36
C ILE A 89 7.36 -6.17 -2.29
N PRO A 90 8.21 -6.71 -1.40
CA PRO A 90 9.61 -6.33 -1.31
C PRO A 90 10.38 -6.70 -2.57
N PHE A 91 11.25 -5.80 -3.05
CA PHE A 91 12.15 -6.08 -4.19
C PHE A 91 13.54 -6.51 -3.74
N GLU A 92 13.84 -6.37 -2.46
CA GLU A 92 15.11 -6.74 -1.85
C GLU A 92 14.90 -7.27 -0.43
N SER A 93 15.88 -8.04 0.06
CA SER A 93 15.83 -8.60 1.41
C SER A 93 15.80 -7.49 2.46
N GLY A 94 14.88 -7.60 3.42
CA GLY A 94 14.71 -6.62 4.49
C GLY A 94 13.87 -5.39 4.15
N ALA A 95 13.46 -5.22 2.88
CA ALA A 95 12.59 -4.12 2.52
C ALA A 95 11.19 -4.28 3.15
N ASN A 96 10.64 -3.17 3.62
CA ASN A 96 9.38 -3.15 4.35
C ASN A 96 8.61 -1.83 4.13
N PHE A 97 7.29 -1.90 4.34
CA PHE A 97 6.38 -0.76 4.42
C PHE A 97 5.82 -0.66 5.83
N CYS A 98 6.10 0.43 6.53
CA CYS A 98 5.73 0.66 7.93
C CYS A 98 6.14 -0.50 8.86
N GLY A 99 7.31 -1.10 8.62
CA GLY A 99 7.81 -2.26 9.37
C GLY A 99 7.27 -3.62 8.90
N ALA A 100 6.30 -3.65 7.98
CA ALA A 100 5.76 -4.89 7.42
C ALA A 100 6.51 -5.31 6.15
N GLY A 101 7.02 -6.54 6.14
CA GLY A 101 7.61 -7.17 4.95
C GLY A 101 6.56 -7.71 3.99
N ALA A 102 6.91 -8.73 3.20
CA ALA A 102 5.99 -9.34 2.23
C ALA A 102 4.71 -9.86 2.91
N GLY A 103 3.55 -9.47 2.37
CA GLY A 103 2.25 -9.88 2.90
C GLY A 103 1.19 -8.80 2.80
N TRP A 104 0.17 -8.92 3.64
CA TRP A 104 -0.96 -7.98 3.71
C TRP A 104 -0.93 -7.19 5.01
N VAL A 105 -1.18 -5.88 4.91
CA VAL A 105 -1.39 -4.97 6.04
C VAL A 105 -2.79 -4.39 5.91
N VAL A 106 -3.46 -4.16 7.04
CA VAL A 106 -4.78 -3.51 7.05
C VAL A 106 -4.75 -2.41 8.09
N TYR A 107 -5.11 -1.21 7.66
CA TYR A 107 -5.24 -0.05 8.50
C TYR A 107 -6.72 0.19 8.82
N PRO A 108 -7.11 0.24 10.11
CA PRO A 108 -8.49 0.48 10.46
C PRO A 108 -8.91 1.91 10.17
N PRO A 109 -10.23 2.18 10.06
CA PRO A 109 -10.73 3.55 9.93
C PRO A 109 -10.18 4.47 11.01
N LEU A 110 -9.83 5.69 10.60
CA LEU A 110 -9.23 6.75 11.42
C LEU A 110 -7.80 6.49 11.91
N SER A 111 -7.12 5.45 11.43
CA SER A 111 -5.68 5.31 11.66
C SER A 111 -4.91 6.41 10.94
N GLU A 112 -3.86 6.93 11.56
CA GLU A 112 -3.00 7.96 10.99
C GLU A 112 -1.54 7.51 11.03
N HIS A 113 -0.78 7.78 9.98
CA HIS A 113 0.65 7.44 9.95
C HIS A 113 1.45 8.28 8.95
N PHE A 114 2.77 8.17 9.07
CA PHE A 114 3.67 8.43 7.95
C PHE A 114 3.91 7.10 7.20
N PRO A 115 3.49 6.99 5.93
CA PRO A 115 3.82 5.81 5.14
C PRO A 115 5.34 5.79 4.96
N THR A 116 6.01 4.77 5.50
CA THR A 116 7.48 4.72 5.52
C THR A 116 7.94 3.46 4.81
N VAL A 117 8.86 3.59 3.86
CA VAL A 117 9.53 2.45 3.24
C VAL A 117 10.99 2.45 3.64
N GLN A 118 11.48 1.28 4.03
CA GLN A 118 12.90 0.99 4.14
C GLN A 118 13.27 -0.05 3.08
N GLY A 119 14.39 0.14 2.39
CA GLY A 119 14.71 -0.60 1.17
C GLY A 119 13.77 -0.24 0.03
N ARG A 120 13.60 -1.13 -0.96
CA ARG A 120 12.69 -0.96 -2.10
C ARG A 120 11.51 -1.91 -2.05
N ALA A 121 10.31 -1.35 -2.11
CA ALA A 121 9.07 -2.11 -2.08
C ALA A 121 8.05 -1.55 -3.08
N LEU A 122 7.29 -2.46 -3.67
CA LEU A 122 6.08 -2.18 -4.42
C LEU A 122 4.88 -2.45 -3.53
N MET A 123 3.94 -1.51 -3.49
CA MET A 123 2.69 -1.65 -2.77
C MET A 123 1.51 -1.59 -3.73
N LEU A 124 0.48 -2.37 -3.41
CA LEU A 124 -0.85 -2.31 -4.01
C LEU A 124 -1.84 -1.96 -2.90
N PHE A 125 -2.47 -0.80 -3.03
CA PHE A 125 -3.38 -0.21 -2.04
C PHE A 125 -4.83 -0.38 -2.49
N PHE A 126 -5.71 -0.71 -1.55
CA PHE A 126 -7.16 -0.75 -1.75
C PHE A 126 -7.82 0.18 -0.74
N LEU A 127 -8.42 1.27 -1.24
CA LEU A 127 -8.99 2.32 -0.39
C LEU A 127 -10.50 2.44 -0.63
N PRO A 128 -11.34 2.28 0.40
CA PRO A 128 -12.77 2.53 0.28
C PRO A 128 -13.04 3.96 -0.18
N ASP A 129 -13.76 4.10 -1.30
CA ASP A 129 -14.05 5.36 -2.01
C ASP A 129 -12.81 6.19 -2.40
N GLY A 130 -11.60 5.64 -2.33
CA GLY A 130 -10.35 6.39 -2.55
C GLY A 130 -10.07 7.48 -1.52
N LYS A 131 -10.60 7.36 -0.31
CA LYS A 131 -10.52 8.41 0.73
C LYS A 131 -9.22 8.35 1.53
N ILE A 132 -8.38 9.36 1.33
CA ILE A 132 -7.26 9.72 2.21
C ILE A 132 -7.42 11.18 2.63
N GLU A 133 -7.22 11.47 3.93
CA GLU A 133 -7.16 12.83 4.43
C GLU A 133 -5.71 13.20 4.78
N TYR A 134 -5.07 14.01 3.93
CA TYR A 134 -3.76 14.59 4.23
C TYR A 134 -3.91 15.72 5.26
N LYS A 135 -3.08 15.68 6.30
CA LYS A 135 -3.13 16.66 7.40
C LYS A 135 -1.76 16.84 8.04
N ALA A 136 -1.62 17.91 8.82
CA ALA A 136 -0.40 18.12 9.61
C ALA A 136 -0.27 17.02 10.68
N PRO A 137 0.93 16.45 10.89
CA PRO A 137 1.16 15.51 11.97
C PRO A 137 1.00 16.20 13.34
N PRO A 138 0.57 15.48 14.38
CA PRO A 138 0.56 16.00 15.73
C PRO A 138 1.98 16.38 16.18
N PRO A 139 2.15 17.39 17.07
CA PRO A 139 3.48 17.83 17.50
C PRO A 139 4.37 16.73 18.08
N SER A 140 3.76 15.70 18.69
CA SER A 140 4.47 14.54 19.25
C SER A 140 5.18 13.68 18.20
N LEU A 141 4.83 13.80 16.92
CA LEU A 141 5.45 13.07 15.81
C LEU A 141 6.42 13.94 15.00
N LEU A 142 6.57 15.23 15.35
CA LEU A 142 7.55 16.11 14.72
C LEU A 142 8.95 15.79 15.28
N GLY A 143 9.88 15.40 14.40
CA GLY A 143 11.28 15.09 14.75
C GLY A 143 11.64 13.61 14.85
N GLN A 144 10.70 12.71 14.54
CA GLN A 144 10.97 11.28 14.30
C GLN A 144 11.33 11.01 12.83
#